data_AF-A0A1G2QVH5-F1
#
_entry.id   AF-A0A1G2QVH5-F1
#
_cell.length_a   1.000
_cell.length_b   1.000
_cell.length_c   1.000
_cell.angle_alpha   90.00
_cell.angle_beta   90.00
_cell.angle_gamma   90.00
#
_symmetry.space_group_name_H-M   'P 1'
#
loop_
_entity.id
_entity.type
_entity.pdbx_description
1 polymer ?
#
loop_
_entity_poly.entity_id
_entity_poly.type
_entity_poly.pdbx_seq_one_letter_code
_entity_poly.pdbx_strand_id
1 'polypeptide(L)' 'MEQENQGRFQRPMVEGNWTCADCGTAITQLPFNPRPGTEGNLRCNDCWRKNRPPRRDFQN' A
#
# COMPACT_ATOMS: atom_id res chain seq x y z
N MET A 1 2.26 -35.01 -13.45
CA MET A 1 1.48 -34.05 -12.64
C MET A 1 2.08 -32.70 -12.92
N GLU A 2 1.33 -31.90 -13.66
CA GLU A 2 1.80 -30.89 -14.58
C GLU A 2 1.64 -29.49 -13.95
N GLN A 3 2.73 -28.71 -13.94
CA GLN A 3 2.78 -27.23 -13.83
C GLN A 3 2.36 -26.64 -12.46
N GLU A 4 3.31 -26.43 -11.54
CA GLU A 4 4.14 -25.22 -11.41
C GLU A 4 3.34 -23.92 -11.05
N ASN A 5 3.60 -23.38 -9.86
CA ASN A 5 3.44 -21.96 -9.52
C ASN A 5 2.03 -21.37 -9.32
N GLN A 6 1.05 -22.10 -8.78
CA GLN A 6 -0.24 -21.48 -8.36
C GLN A 6 -0.19 -20.76 -7.00
N GLY A 7 1.00 -20.32 -6.57
CA GLY A 7 1.24 -19.60 -5.32
C GLY A 7 1.07 -18.08 -5.42
N ARG A 8 0.31 -17.57 -6.39
CA ARG A 8 0.10 -16.14 -6.59
C ARG A 8 -1.32 -15.79 -6.18
N PHE A 9 -1.54 -15.62 -4.88
CA PHE A 9 -2.66 -14.81 -4.40
C PHE A 9 -2.54 -13.45 -5.09
N GLN A 10 -3.26 -13.27 -6.20
CA GLN A 10 -3.33 -12.01 -6.90
C GLN A 10 -4.00 -11.05 -5.93
N ARG A 11 -3.19 -10.38 -5.11
CA ARG A 11 -3.68 -9.35 -4.19
C ARG A 11 -4.40 -8.35 -5.09
N PRO A 12 -5.73 -8.20 -4.99
CA PRO A 12 -6.44 -7.27 -5.85
C PRO A 12 -5.84 -5.89 -5.62
N MET A 13 -5.21 -5.36 -6.66
CA MET A 13 -4.75 -3.98 -6.67
C MET A 13 -5.95 -3.15 -7.09
N VAL A 14 -6.34 -2.23 -6.22
CA VAL A 14 -7.40 -1.27 -6.51
C VAL A 14 -6.75 -0.17 -7.32
N GLU A 15 -7.25 0.01 -8.54
CA GLU A 15 -6.90 1.15 -9.37
C GLU A 15 -7.84 2.31 -9.02
N GLY A 16 -7.28 3.49 -8.79
CA GLY A 16 -8.03 4.68 -8.40
C GLY A 16 -7.17 5.91 -8.56
N ASN A 17 -7.75 7.10 -8.41
CA ASN A 17 -6.99 8.35 -8.47
C ASN A 17 -7.06 9.03 -7.10
N TRP A 18 -6.18 8.64 -6.19
CA TRP A 18 -6.11 9.24 -4.85
C TRP A 18 -4.98 10.24 -4.78
N THR A 19 -5.14 11.27 -3.96
CA THR A 19 -4.09 12.27 -3.74
C THR A 19 -3.41 12.01 -2.41
N CYS A 20 -2.09 11.98 -2.39
CA CYS A 20 -1.35 11.86 -1.15
C CYS A 20 -1.49 13.13 -0.30
N ALA A 21 -1.87 12.99 0.96
CA ALA A 21 -2.02 14.08 1.90
C ALA A 21 -0.70 14.76 2.27
N ASP A 22 0.42 14.03 2.33
CA ASP A 22 1.74 14.59 2.69
C ASP A 22 2.40 15.33 1.51
N CYS A 23 2.33 14.78 0.29
CA CYS A 23 3.13 15.25 -0.85
C CYS A 23 2.32 15.67 -2.07
N GLY A 24 1.00 15.46 -2.09
CA GLY A 24 0.13 15.82 -3.21
C GLY A 24 0.25 14.91 -4.43
N THR A 25 1.02 13.82 -4.37
CA THR A 25 1.22 12.91 -5.51
C THR A 25 -0.03 12.07 -5.78
N ALA A 26 -0.35 11.86 -7.06
CA ALA A 26 -1.40 10.95 -7.49
C ALA A 26 -0.99 9.49 -7.26
N ILE A 27 -1.83 8.75 -6.54
CA ILE A 27 -1.70 7.33 -6.28
C ILE A 27 -2.69 6.61 -7.19
N THR A 28 -2.17 5.82 -8.13
CA THR A 28 -2.97 5.12 -9.14
C THR A 28 -3.35 3.70 -8.75
N GLN A 29 -2.56 3.08 -7.86
CA GLN A 29 -2.69 1.68 -7.50
C GLN A 29 -2.44 1.51 -6.01
N LEU A 30 -3.41 0.93 -5.30
CA LEU A 30 -3.29 0.57 -3.89
C LEU A 30 -3.56 -0.91 -3.70
N PRO A 31 -2.77 -1.62 -2.87
CA PRO A 31 -3.00 -3.02 -2.58
C PRO A 31 -4.10 -3.24 -1.52
N PHE A 32 -4.84 -2.19 -1.18
CA PHE A 32 -5.97 -2.19 -0.26
C PHE A 32 -7.02 -1.22 -0.78
N ASN A 33 -8.29 -1.48 -0.52
CA ASN A 33 -9.36 -0.55 -0.84
C ASN A 33 -9.39 0.59 0.20
N PRO A 34 -9.13 1.85 -0.18
CA PRO A 34 -9.26 2.96 0.76
C PRO A 34 -10.71 3.13 1.20
N ARG A 35 -10.92 3.47 2.47
CA ARG A 35 -12.27 3.68 3.01
C ARG A 35 -12.76 5.07 2.57
N PRO A 36 -14.05 5.22 2.21
CA PRO A 36 -14.61 6.54 1.93
C PRO A 36 -14.43 7.46 3.14
N GLY A 37 -13.90 8.67 2.94
CA GLY A 37 -13.58 9.61 4.02
C GLY A 37 -12.14 9.51 4.57
N THR A 38 -11.33 8.55 4.11
CA THR A 38 -9.88 8.50 4.43
C THR A 38 -8.99 9.08 3.32
N GLU A 39 -9.59 9.60 2.25
CA GLU A 39 -8.87 10.18 1.10
C GLU A 39 -7.94 11.33 1.50
N GLY A 40 -8.37 12.18 2.43
CA GLY A 40 -7.57 13.30 2.95
C GLY A 40 -6.41 12.89 3.87
N ASN A 41 -6.30 11.62 4.25
CA ASN A 41 -5.19 11.07 5.01
C ASN A 41 -4.47 9.94 4.26
N LEU A 42 -4.75 9.75 2.96
CA LEU A 42 -4.07 8.74 2.17
C LEU A 42 -2.62 9.13 1.96
N ARG A 43 -1.73 8.16 2.18
CA ARG A 43 -0.29 8.36 2.05
C ARG A 43 0.22 7.46 0.94
N CYS A 44 1.04 8.03 0.06
CA CYS A 44 1.67 7.24 -0.99
C CYS A 44 2.63 6.21 -0.37
N ASN A 45 3.03 5.22 -1.17
CA ASN A 45 3.93 4.16 -0.72
C ASN A 45 5.22 4.72 -0.12
N ASP A 46 5.74 5.82 -0.67
CA ASP A 46 6.95 6.50 -0.21
C ASP A 46 6.76 7.17 1.17
N CYS A 47 5.74 8.02 1.32
CA CYS A 47 5.41 8.68 2.59
C CYS A 47 5.08 7.68 3.70
N TRP A 48 4.42 6.58 3.34
CA TRP A 48 4.14 5.49 4.28
C TRP A 48 5.39 4.73 4.68
N ARG A 49 6.31 4.43 3.75
CA ARG A 49 7.60 3.79 4.07
C ARG A 49 8.46 4.66 4.98
N LYS A 50 8.50 5.97 4.72
CA LYS A 50 9.25 6.96 5.53
C LYS A 50 8.73 7.05 6.97
N ASN A 51 7.43 6.89 7.17
CA ASN A 51 6.79 7.01 8.48
C ASN A 51 6.46 5.65 9.11
N ARG A 52 6.95 4.56 8.51
CA ARG A 52 6.81 3.23 9.09
C ARG A 52 7.71 3.19 10.32
N PRO A 53 7.19 2.84 11.51
CA PRO A 53 8.04 2.73 12.69
C PRO A 53 9.15 1.72 12.38
N PRO A 54 10.40 1.97 12.82
CA PRO A 54 11.46 0.98 12.72
C PRO A 54 10.93 -0.30 13.34
N ARG A 55 11.11 -1.43 12.64
CA ARG A 55 10.76 -2.72 13.24
C ARG A 55 11.64 -2.81 14.46
N ARG A 56 11.05 -2.73 15.66
CA ARG A 56 11.81 -2.86 16.90
C ARG A 56 12.46 -4.22 16.85
N ASP A 57 13.76 -4.21 16.63
CA ASP A 57 14.63 -5.35 16.67
C ASP A 57 14.59 -5.79 18.12
N PHE A 58 13.84 -6.86 18.40
CA PHE A 58 13.75 -7.50 19.71
C PHE A 58 15.07 -8.22 19.99
N GLN A 59 16.17 -7.47 20.02
CA GLN A 59 17.52 -7.98 20.25
C GLN A 59 17.99 -7.45 21.61
N ASN A 60 17.54 -8.10 22.68
CA ASN A 60 18.24 -8.13 23.96
C ASN A 60 17.99 -9.45 24.67
#